data_AF-A0A954TQA7-F1
#
_entry.id   AF-A0A954TQA7-F1
#
_cell.length_a   1.000
_cell.length_b   1.000
_cell.length_c   1.000
_cell.angle_alpha   90.00
_cell.angle_beta   90.00
_cell.angle_gamma   90.00
#
_symmetry.space_group_name_H-M   'P 1'
#
loop_
_entity.id
_entity.type
_entity.pdbx_description
1 polymer ?
#
loop_
_entity_poly.entity_id
_entity_poly.type
_entity_poly.pdbx_seq_one_letter_code
_entity_poly.pdbx_strand_id
1 'polypeptide(L)'
;MKRLLLLAALAGLSPHFATAHEGHSHAPSPQTQKKIIRLNTEPPKVHFVVQRQVEEPERPELAKLFDPFADKVKVRFDRGFLYVESSGMPEHPMMLGITAWQQQVPLPQSYVGNNAWKIPLHPVPAKNPLSAKTSFFRGAIALAANGVPIFNPIKNDGKTDTLLAGELDQWGGHCGRADDYHYHIAPVHLEKIVGAGKPIAVALDGYPIYGYNDPSGKPPTDLDWLNGHKGPDGAYHYHATKMYPYLNGGFYGEVVERGGQVDPQPRAQGVRPALSGLRGAKITGFENPKPSSYVVRYEVFGEKRSVEYTVAENGSVTFNFVSPQGTTRESYSSRGRGGDGSDRRRASQPPPRRNQPQGNPSAIDTRGGQPQDGGDPIVRAVDRNGDGEIDKSELENAALSLRTLDKNKDGSITREELAASGRLRLDPTNRAGGDGGPQPSEGPRQPWILVHKDEIDLDKNNIISRQEIVGEATKAFSGYDLNNDGKLTASELSGRGGSRSAMAGFLKGHSKEIDRNGDGTLTQAEAVGNAERMFDKMDRDGDGEISQDEMDASRRR
;
A
#
# COMPACT_ATOMS: atom_id res chain seq x y z
N MET A 1 32.09 16.45 -37.87
CA MET A 1 31.90 17.52 -38.89
C MET A 1 30.41 17.85 -38.96
N LYS A 2 29.96 18.95 -38.34
CA LYS A 2 28.54 19.37 -38.36
C LYS A 2 28.26 20.14 -39.66
N ARG A 3 27.29 19.69 -40.46
CA ARG A 3 26.78 20.43 -41.63
C ARG A 3 25.88 21.57 -41.15
N LEU A 4 26.25 22.80 -41.49
CA LEU A 4 25.47 24.01 -41.23
C LEU A 4 24.50 24.21 -42.42
N LEU A 5 23.19 24.13 -42.21
CA LEU A 5 22.21 24.59 -43.19
C LEU A 5 21.86 26.06 -42.89
N LEU A 6 22.09 26.93 -43.87
CA LEU A 6 21.75 28.35 -43.81
C LEU A 6 20.40 28.55 -44.51
N LEU A 7 19.33 28.90 -43.77
CA LEU A 7 18.07 29.34 -44.36
C LEU A 7 18.02 30.87 -44.36
N ALA A 8 17.99 31.49 -45.54
CA ALA A 8 17.80 32.92 -45.71
C ALA A 8 16.30 33.22 -45.91
N ALA A 9 15.69 33.96 -44.99
CA ALA A 9 14.34 34.50 -45.18
C ALA A 9 14.44 35.85 -45.91
N LEU A 10 14.11 35.89 -47.21
CA LEU A 10 13.88 37.14 -47.93
C LEU A 10 12.48 37.68 -47.58
N ALA A 11 12.42 38.79 -46.85
CA ALA A 11 11.19 39.56 -46.72
C ALA A 11 10.97 40.39 -48.00
N GLY A 12 10.05 39.94 -48.86
CA GLY A 12 9.61 40.68 -50.04
C GLY A 12 8.73 41.87 -49.65
N LEU A 13 9.21 43.09 -49.88
CA LEU A 13 8.38 44.30 -49.86
C LEU A 13 7.82 44.53 -51.27
N SER A 14 6.54 44.21 -51.47
CA SER A 14 5.81 44.59 -52.69
C SER A 14 5.47 46.09 -52.67
N PRO A 15 5.81 46.90 -53.68
CA PRO A 15 5.36 48.27 -53.76
C PRO A 15 3.94 48.31 -54.34
N HIS A 16 2.97 48.77 -53.54
CA HIS A 16 1.69 49.26 -54.08
C HIS A 16 1.95 50.62 -54.75
N PHE A 17 1.99 50.65 -56.08
CA PHE A 17 1.90 51.88 -56.84
C PHE A 17 0.45 52.36 -56.84
N ALA A 18 0.18 53.47 -56.15
CA ALA A 18 -1.03 54.24 -56.35
C ALA A 18 -0.96 54.90 -57.73
N THR A 19 -1.94 54.62 -58.59
CA THR A 19 -2.21 55.35 -59.82
C THR A 19 -2.67 56.77 -59.48
N ALA A 20 -1.95 57.77 -59.98
CA ALA A 20 -2.42 59.15 -60.05
C ALA A 20 -2.23 59.66 -61.47
N HIS A 21 -3.26 60.35 -61.95
CA HIS A 21 -3.43 60.95 -63.27
C HIS A 21 -2.34 61.97 -63.66
N GLU A 22 -2.26 62.22 -64.96
CA GLU A 22 -1.35 63.12 -65.69
C GLU A 22 -1.10 64.50 -65.09
N GLY A 23 0.15 64.94 -65.24
CA GLY A 23 0.55 66.34 -65.23
C GLY A 23 1.11 66.83 -63.90
N HIS A 24 2.38 66.51 -63.62
CA HIS A 24 3.42 67.35 -62.97
C HIS A 24 4.51 66.44 -62.37
N SER A 25 5.68 66.41 -63.01
CA SER A 25 6.88 65.73 -62.51
C SER A 25 7.46 66.51 -61.32
N HIS A 26 7.11 66.10 -60.10
CA HIS A 26 7.77 66.59 -58.89
C HIS A 26 9.03 65.78 -58.64
N ALA A 27 10.20 66.39 -58.88
CA ALA A 27 11.44 65.86 -58.33
C ALA A 27 11.30 65.70 -56.80
N PRO A 28 11.69 64.56 -56.21
CA PRO A 28 11.56 64.35 -54.78
C PRO A 28 12.31 65.44 -54.01
N SER A 29 11.69 65.94 -52.93
CA SER A 29 12.28 67.00 -52.11
C SER A 29 13.71 66.63 -51.64
N PRO A 30 14.58 67.60 -51.33
CA PRO A 30 15.93 67.33 -50.83
C PRO A 30 15.96 66.41 -49.60
N GLN A 31 14.90 66.44 -48.77
CA GLN A 31 14.75 65.55 -47.62
C GLN A 31 14.42 64.10 -48.04
N THR A 32 13.57 63.94 -49.05
CA THR A 32 13.24 62.63 -49.63
C THR A 32 14.46 62.03 -50.34
N GLN A 33 15.24 62.83 -51.07
CA GLN A 33 16.51 62.40 -51.66
C GLN A 33 17.53 61.98 -50.60
N LYS A 34 17.67 62.73 -49.50
CA LYS A 34 18.54 62.34 -48.38
C LYS A 34 18.11 61.01 -47.74
N LYS A 35 16.80 60.77 -47.62
CA LYS A 35 16.27 59.51 -47.08
C LYS A 35 16.53 58.32 -48.02
N ILE A 36 16.38 58.52 -49.33
CA ILE A 36 16.69 57.50 -50.35
C ILE A 36 18.18 57.18 -50.37
N ILE A 37 19.05 58.20 -50.35
CA ILE A 37 20.50 58.01 -50.29
C ILE A 37 20.86 57.24 -49.02
N ARG A 38 20.34 57.65 -47.86
CA ARG A 38 20.60 56.96 -46.58
C ARG A 38 20.21 55.48 -46.61
N LEU A 39 19.05 55.14 -47.17
CA LEU A 39 18.58 53.75 -47.30
C LEU A 39 19.41 52.92 -48.31
N ASN A 40 20.01 53.57 -49.31
CA ASN A 40 20.84 52.90 -50.32
C ASN A 40 22.33 52.85 -49.96
N THR A 41 22.81 53.67 -49.01
CA THR A 41 24.22 53.72 -48.58
C THR A 41 24.48 53.06 -47.22
N GLU A 42 23.46 52.91 -46.36
CA GLU A 42 23.63 52.16 -45.11
C GLU A 42 23.54 50.65 -45.40
N PRO A 43 24.58 49.84 -45.08
CA PRO A 43 24.50 48.40 -45.23
C PRO A 43 23.36 47.86 -44.35
N PRO A 44 22.54 46.91 -44.85
CA PRO A 44 21.46 46.35 -44.06
C PRO A 44 22.04 45.72 -42.80
N LYS A 45 21.54 46.14 -41.63
CA LYS A 45 21.85 45.48 -40.36
C LYS A 45 21.18 44.12 -40.35
N VAL A 46 21.91 43.09 -40.78
CA VAL A 46 21.47 41.69 -40.69
C VAL A 46 21.58 41.28 -39.22
N HIS A 47 20.45 41.20 -38.54
CA HIS A 47 20.39 40.56 -37.22
C HIS A 47 20.34 39.04 -37.42
N PHE A 48 21.46 38.36 -37.17
CA PHE A 48 21.45 36.90 -37.04
C PHE A 48 20.76 36.53 -35.73
N VAL A 49 19.50 36.12 -35.81
CA VAL A 49 18.87 35.41 -34.70
C VAL A 49 19.41 33.98 -34.75
N VAL A 50 20.40 33.67 -33.91
CA VAL A 50 20.74 32.29 -33.61
C VAL A 50 19.60 31.74 -32.77
N GLN A 51 18.57 31.19 -33.44
CA GLN A 51 17.71 30.24 -32.75
C GLN A 51 18.59 29.05 -32.41
N ARG A 52 18.94 28.93 -31.13
CA ARG A 52 19.48 27.68 -30.58
C ARG A 52 18.44 26.62 -30.93
N GLN A 53 18.75 25.73 -31.88
CA GLN A 53 18.00 24.48 -32.01
C GLN A 53 18.06 23.86 -30.62
N VAL A 54 16.94 23.84 -29.92
CA VAL A 54 16.78 22.95 -28.78
C VAL A 54 16.88 21.57 -29.42
N GLU A 55 18.02 20.90 -29.26
CA GLU A 55 18.14 19.49 -29.63
C GLU A 55 16.93 18.80 -28.99
N GLU A 56 16.07 18.20 -29.81
CA GLU A 56 15.00 17.36 -29.28
C GLU A 56 15.66 16.32 -28.39
N PRO A 57 15.18 16.14 -27.14
CA PRO A 57 15.80 15.18 -26.25
C PRO A 57 15.84 13.81 -26.93
N GLU A 58 17.01 13.18 -26.98
CA GLU A 58 17.11 11.80 -27.45
C GLU A 58 16.25 10.91 -26.56
N ARG A 59 15.61 9.91 -27.16
CA ARG A 59 14.72 8.99 -26.45
C ARG A 59 15.52 8.29 -25.33
N PRO A 60 15.12 8.42 -24.05
CA PRO A 60 15.88 7.85 -22.93
C PRO A 60 15.95 6.33 -23.00
N GLU A 61 17.08 5.74 -22.58
CA GLU A 61 17.27 4.28 -22.52
C GLU A 61 16.19 3.59 -21.67
N LEU A 62 15.81 4.20 -20.54
CA LEU A 62 14.75 3.68 -19.67
C LEU A 62 13.40 3.53 -20.41
N ALA A 63 13.12 4.33 -21.44
CA ALA A 63 11.89 4.22 -22.22
C ALA A 63 11.80 2.89 -22.99
N LYS A 64 12.93 2.23 -23.27
CA LYS A 64 12.98 0.93 -23.97
C LYS A 64 12.40 -0.21 -23.14
N LEU A 65 12.34 -0.05 -21.81
CA LEU A 65 11.66 -0.99 -20.89
C LEU A 65 10.21 -1.26 -21.34
N PHE A 66 9.54 -0.25 -21.87
CA PHE A 66 8.12 -0.29 -22.22
C PHE A 66 7.85 -0.64 -23.69
N ASP A 67 8.89 -0.73 -24.53
CA ASP A 67 8.75 -1.04 -25.97
C ASP A 67 8.01 -2.36 -26.24
N PRO A 68 8.20 -3.45 -25.47
CA PRO A 68 7.48 -4.70 -25.68
C PRO A 68 5.96 -4.59 -25.48
N PHE A 69 5.48 -3.51 -24.85
CA PHE A 69 4.07 -3.25 -24.54
C PHE A 69 3.56 -1.96 -25.22
N ALA A 70 4.17 -1.54 -26.33
CA ALA A 70 3.86 -0.26 -26.99
C ALA A 70 2.40 -0.14 -27.51
N ASP A 71 1.67 -1.25 -27.63
CA ASP A 71 0.24 -1.28 -27.95
C ASP A 71 -0.65 -0.83 -26.78
N LYS A 72 -0.16 -0.92 -25.54
CA LYS A 72 -0.91 -0.58 -24.31
C LYS A 72 -0.28 0.50 -23.46
N VAL A 73 1.04 0.65 -23.56
CA VAL A 73 1.83 1.61 -22.82
C VAL A 73 2.35 2.67 -23.76
N LYS A 74 2.03 3.93 -23.45
CA LYS A 74 2.60 5.07 -24.18
C LYS A 74 3.61 5.77 -23.30
N VAL A 75 4.72 6.16 -23.90
CA VAL A 75 5.77 6.89 -23.20
C VAL A 75 5.96 8.26 -23.83
N ARG A 76 6.13 9.26 -22.98
CA ARG A 76 6.57 10.62 -23.34
C ARG A 76 7.62 11.06 -22.33
N PHE A 77 8.48 11.99 -22.68
CA PHE A 77 9.58 12.38 -21.80
C PHE A 77 9.94 13.86 -21.95
N ASP A 78 10.52 14.40 -20.90
CA ASP A 78 11.22 15.67 -20.92
C ASP A 78 12.67 15.45 -20.44
N ARG A 79 13.40 16.52 -20.14
CA ARG A 79 14.79 16.42 -19.69
C ARG A 79 14.98 15.77 -18.32
N GLY A 80 13.95 15.75 -17.48
CA GLY A 80 14.03 15.25 -16.11
C GLY A 80 13.26 13.95 -15.88
N PHE A 81 12.17 13.75 -16.62
CA PHE A 81 11.22 12.67 -16.33
C PHE A 81 10.77 11.90 -17.57
N LEU A 82 10.62 10.60 -17.38
CA LEU A 82 9.82 9.72 -18.22
C LEU A 82 8.40 9.71 -17.68
N TYR A 83 7.43 9.91 -18.56
CA TYR A 83 6.03 9.75 -18.25
C TYR A 83 5.49 8.51 -18.96
N VAL A 84 4.85 7.64 -18.19
CA VAL A 84 4.34 6.36 -18.66
C VAL A 84 2.83 6.36 -18.52
N GLU A 85 2.14 6.17 -19.63
CA GLU A 85 0.70 6.15 -19.72
C GLU A 85 0.20 4.73 -19.95
N SER A 86 -0.78 4.29 -19.16
CA SER A 86 -1.35 2.93 -19.23
C SER A 86 -2.78 2.90 -18.68
N SER A 87 -3.46 1.76 -18.91
CA SER A 87 -4.75 1.48 -18.26
C SER A 87 -4.59 0.75 -16.91
N GLY A 88 -3.38 0.35 -16.54
CA GLY A 88 -3.13 -0.55 -15.41
C GLY A 88 -3.67 -1.99 -15.59
N MET A 89 -4.11 -2.36 -16.79
CA MET A 89 -4.69 -3.69 -17.06
C MET A 89 -3.72 -4.59 -17.84
N PRO A 90 -3.29 -5.73 -17.27
CA PRO A 90 -2.40 -6.69 -17.94
C PRO A 90 -3.13 -7.55 -19.00
N GLU A 91 -2.36 -8.28 -19.82
CA GLU A 91 -2.83 -9.27 -20.80
C GLU A 91 -3.32 -10.57 -20.15
N HIS A 92 -2.72 -10.92 -19.02
CA HIS A 92 -2.94 -12.21 -18.39
C HIS A 92 -4.26 -12.26 -17.61
N PRO A 93 -4.82 -13.46 -17.36
CA PRO A 93 -5.94 -13.61 -16.43
C PRO A 93 -5.55 -13.09 -15.05
N MET A 94 -6.42 -12.30 -14.42
CA MET A 94 -6.21 -11.69 -13.10
C MET A 94 -7.04 -12.41 -12.03
N MET A 95 -6.77 -12.13 -10.76
CA MET A 95 -7.59 -12.47 -9.58
C MET A 95 -7.73 -13.97 -9.26
N LEU A 96 -7.32 -14.86 -10.17
CA LEU A 96 -7.46 -16.30 -10.03
C LEU A 96 -6.69 -16.81 -8.79
N GLY A 97 -7.37 -17.54 -7.91
CA GLY A 97 -6.78 -18.13 -6.72
C GLY A 97 -6.91 -17.31 -5.44
N ILE A 98 -7.33 -16.04 -5.52
CA ILE A 98 -7.54 -15.19 -4.35
C ILE A 98 -8.63 -15.79 -3.45
N THR A 99 -8.32 -15.94 -2.16
CA THR A 99 -9.26 -16.45 -1.13
C THR A 99 -9.64 -15.39 -0.10
N ALA A 100 -8.75 -14.41 0.14
CA ALA A 100 -9.04 -13.24 0.96
C ALA A 100 -9.48 -12.07 0.07
N TRP A 101 -10.74 -12.08 -0.37
CA TRP A 101 -11.23 -11.12 -1.38
C TRP A 101 -12.10 -10.00 -0.80
N GLN A 102 -11.75 -8.74 -1.09
CA GLN A 102 -12.50 -7.53 -0.72
C GLN A 102 -13.58 -7.10 -1.73
N GLN A 103 -14.01 -8.02 -2.61
CA GLN A 103 -15.09 -7.81 -3.59
C GLN A 103 -14.83 -6.70 -4.62
N GLN A 104 -13.56 -6.32 -4.80
CA GLN A 104 -13.09 -5.43 -5.86
C GLN A 104 -12.73 -6.25 -7.10
N VAL A 105 -12.96 -5.70 -8.29
CA VAL A 105 -12.70 -6.37 -9.57
C VAL A 105 -11.81 -5.49 -10.46
N PRO A 106 -11.07 -6.04 -11.44
CA PRO A 106 -10.18 -5.24 -12.26
C PRO A 106 -10.93 -4.23 -13.13
N LEU A 107 -10.68 -2.94 -12.94
CA LEU A 107 -11.15 -1.87 -13.83
C LEU A 107 -9.97 -1.10 -14.43
N PRO A 108 -10.05 -0.74 -15.72
CA PRO A 108 -9.06 0.12 -16.35
C PRO A 108 -9.04 1.48 -15.66
N GLN A 109 -7.84 1.94 -15.32
CA GLN A 109 -7.59 3.25 -14.72
C GLN A 109 -7.05 4.23 -15.77
N SER A 110 -7.34 5.51 -15.64
CA SER A 110 -6.90 6.52 -16.62
C SER A 110 -5.55 7.14 -16.20
N TYR A 111 -4.46 6.39 -16.32
CA TYR A 111 -3.12 6.89 -16.06
C TYR A 111 -2.55 7.62 -17.28
N VAL A 112 -3.19 8.70 -17.72
CA VAL A 112 -2.83 9.42 -18.96
C VAL A 112 -2.66 10.92 -18.72
N GLY A 113 -1.93 11.60 -19.61
CA GLY A 113 -1.75 13.06 -19.55
C GLY A 113 -1.14 13.48 -18.21
N ASN A 114 -1.79 14.41 -17.50
CA ASN A 114 -1.34 14.88 -16.19
C ASN A 114 -1.43 13.82 -15.07
N ASN A 115 -2.17 12.73 -15.30
CA ASN A 115 -2.30 11.58 -14.40
C ASN A 115 -1.42 10.40 -14.85
N ALA A 116 -0.41 10.63 -15.69
CA ALA A 116 0.56 9.60 -16.07
C ALA A 116 1.52 9.30 -14.90
N TRP A 117 2.08 8.09 -14.89
CA TRP A 117 3.21 7.77 -14.01
C TRP A 117 4.40 8.66 -14.36
N LYS A 118 5.14 9.14 -13.36
CA LYS A 118 6.27 10.04 -13.54
C LYS A 118 7.51 9.44 -12.89
N ILE A 119 8.50 9.08 -13.70
CA ILE A 119 9.71 8.38 -13.28
C ILE A 119 10.93 9.28 -13.57
N PRO A 120 11.82 9.54 -12.61
CA PRO A 120 13.01 10.36 -12.85
C PRO A 120 13.98 9.66 -13.81
N LEU A 121 14.51 10.40 -14.78
CA LEU A 121 15.52 9.90 -15.75
C LEU A 121 16.95 9.97 -15.22
N HIS A 122 17.16 10.78 -14.18
CA HIS A 122 18.45 11.02 -13.56
C HIS A 122 18.31 10.75 -12.05
N PRO A 123 18.21 9.48 -11.65
CA PRO A 123 18.04 9.13 -10.25
C PRO A 123 19.29 9.51 -9.46
N VAL A 124 19.09 10.06 -8.26
CA VAL A 124 20.16 10.50 -7.36
C VAL A 124 20.18 9.57 -6.15
N PRO A 125 21.29 8.90 -5.83
CA PRO A 125 21.39 8.10 -4.62
C PRO A 125 21.06 8.92 -3.37
N ALA A 126 20.12 8.46 -2.56
CA ALA A 126 19.73 9.12 -1.33
C ALA A 126 20.84 9.01 -0.29
N LYS A 127 21.08 10.10 0.45
CA LYS A 127 21.99 10.08 1.62
C LYS A 127 21.51 9.10 2.69
N ASN A 128 20.19 9.03 2.87
CA ASN A 128 19.51 8.12 3.79
C ASN A 128 18.43 7.38 2.99
N PRO A 129 18.73 6.19 2.45
CA PRO A 129 17.74 5.39 1.73
C PRO A 129 16.54 5.06 2.62
N LEU A 130 15.35 5.01 2.03
CA LEU A 130 14.10 4.84 2.76
C LEU A 130 13.57 3.41 2.61
N SER A 131 13.10 2.80 3.70
CA SER A 131 12.61 1.42 3.70
C SER A 131 11.12 1.33 3.38
N ALA A 132 10.75 0.38 2.50
CA ALA A 132 9.36 -0.02 2.30
C ALA A 132 8.83 -0.91 3.45
N LYS A 133 9.69 -1.44 4.32
CA LYS A 133 9.25 -2.21 5.49
C LYS A 133 8.60 -1.32 6.56
N THR A 134 8.99 -0.06 6.64
CA THR A 134 8.53 0.90 7.65
C THR A 134 7.78 2.10 7.07
N SER A 135 7.67 2.18 5.73
CA SER A 135 7.06 3.32 5.02
C SER A 135 6.46 2.87 3.67
N PHE A 136 5.81 3.79 2.96
CA PHE A 136 5.22 3.57 1.63
C PHE A 136 4.17 2.46 1.59
N PHE A 137 3.38 2.33 2.66
CA PHE A 137 2.31 1.32 2.73
C PHE A 137 1.13 1.64 1.81
N ARG A 138 1.06 2.88 1.28
CA ARG A 138 0.03 3.34 0.35
C ARG A 138 0.65 3.65 -1.01
N GLY A 139 -0.12 3.39 -2.07
CA GLY A 139 0.29 3.69 -3.44
C GLY A 139 1.39 2.77 -3.95
N ALA A 140 1.91 3.09 -5.14
CA ALA A 140 2.92 2.27 -5.78
C ALA A 140 4.32 2.63 -5.28
N ILE A 141 5.21 1.64 -5.34
CA ILE A 141 6.65 1.80 -5.15
C ILE A 141 7.44 1.55 -6.44
N ALA A 142 6.81 0.95 -7.44
CA ALA A 142 7.38 0.72 -8.76
C ALA A 142 6.30 0.63 -9.84
N LEU A 143 6.73 0.64 -11.10
CA LEU A 143 5.89 0.43 -12.28
C LEU A 143 6.45 -0.70 -13.12
N ALA A 144 5.63 -1.72 -13.41
CA ALA A 144 6.01 -2.83 -14.26
C ALA A 144 6.11 -2.42 -15.74
N ALA A 145 6.86 -3.19 -16.54
CA ALA A 145 7.05 -2.94 -17.97
C ALA A 145 5.73 -2.92 -18.77
N ASN A 146 4.71 -3.64 -18.32
CA ASN A 146 3.37 -3.64 -18.91
C ASN A 146 2.48 -2.46 -18.43
N GLY A 147 3.04 -1.53 -17.65
CA GLY A 147 2.34 -0.36 -17.14
C GLY A 147 1.40 -0.62 -15.96
N VAL A 148 1.45 -1.82 -15.35
CA VAL A 148 0.74 -2.13 -14.11
C VAL A 148 1.57 -1.63 -12.92
N PRO A 149 1.00 -0.88 -11.98
CA PRO A 149 1.73 -0.45 -10.80
C PRO A 149 2.05 -1.60 -9.86
N ILE A 150 3.17 -1.47 -9.14
CA ILE A 150 3.62 -2.41 -8.14
C ILE A 150 3.63 -1.70 -6.79
N PHE A 151 2.83 -2.22 -5.86
CA PHE A 151 2.63 -1.73 -4.52
C PHE A 151 3.53 -2.48 -3.54
N ASN A 152 3.64 -1.94 -2.34
CA ASN A 152 4.41 -2.53 -1.25
C ASN A 152 3.86 -3.91 -0.86
N PRO A 153 4.69 -4.96 -0.69
CA PRO A 153 4.24 -6.27 -0.20
C PRO A 153 3.45 -6.18 1.12
N ILE A 154 3.79 -5.20 1.97
CA ILE A 154 3.09 -4.91 3.21
C ILE A 154 1.92 -3.97 2.93
N LYS A 155 0.71 -4.41 3.32
CA LYS A 155 -0.51 -3.62 3.11
C LYS A 155 -0.54 -2.34 3.97
N ASN A 156 -1.57 -1.52 3.74
CA ASN A 156 -1.80 -0.24 4.44
C ASN A 156 -1.77 -0.30 5.99
N ASP A 157 -1.88 -1.47 6.61
CA ASP A 157 -1.79 -1.63 8.08
C ASP A 157 -0.35 -1.66 8.60
N GLY A 158 0.64 -1.69 7.70
CA GLY A 158 2.07 -1.70 8.02
C GLY A 158 2.58 -3.02 8.61
N LYS A 159 1.77 -4.09 8.60
CA LYS A 159 2.09 -5.34 9.31
C LYS A 159 1.84 -6.59 8.47
N THR A 160 0.82 -6.58 7.62
CA THR A 160 0.39 -7.80 6.92
C THR A 160 1.05 -7.91 5.55
N ASP A 161 1.72 -9.03 5.32
CA ASP A 161 2.22 -9.43 4.01
C ASP A 161 1.06 -9.94 3.14
N THR A 162 0.87 -9.28 2.01
CA THR A 162 -0.27 -9.51 1.10
C THR A 162 -0.20 -10.88 0.42
N LEU A 163 1.02 -11.39 0.15
CA LEU A 163 1.21 -12.73 -0.42
C LEU A 163 0.82 -13.79 0.61
N LEU A 164 1.33 -13.68 1.83
CA LEU A 164 1.05 -14.64 2.90
C LEU A 164 -0.42 -14.59 3.37
N ALA A 165 -1.09 -13.46 3.19
CA ALA A 165 -2.52 -13.31 3.49
C ALA A 165 -3.45 -14.02 2.48
N GLY A 166 -2.93 -14.56 1.37
CA GLY A 166 -3.75 -15.20 0.33
C GLY A 166 -4.61 -14.22 -0.46
N GLU A 167 -4.17 -12.96 -0.53
CA GLU A 167 -4.86 -11.85 -1.20
C GLU A 167 -4.43 -11.71 -2.67
N LEU A 168 -3.37 -12.41 -3.10
CA LEU A 168 -2.78 -12.29 -4.44
C LEU A 168 -3.21 -13.42 -5.39
N ASP A 169 -3.32 -13.07 -6.67
CA ASP A 169 -3.41 -14.06 -7.74
C ASP A 169 -2.03 -14.69 -8.06
N GLN A 170 -2.03 -15.65 -8.97
CA GLN A 170 -0.80 -16.36 -9.38
C GLN A 170 0.30 -15.47 -9.99
N TRP A 171 -0.04 -14.25 -10.41
CA TRP A 171 0.90 -13.29 -10.97
C TRP A 171 1.42 -12.31 -9.92
N GLY A 172 0.90 -12.41 -8.70
CA GLY A 172 1.32 -11.58 -7.59
C GLY A 172 0.52 -10.29 -7.44
N GLY A 173 -0.67 -10.20 -8.03
CA GLY A 173 -1.48 -8.99 -7.98
C GLY A 173 -2.91 -9.19 -7.51
N HIS A 174 -3.57 -8.08 -7.18
CA HIS A 174 -4.98 -8.03 -6.81
C HIS A 174 -5.56 -6.65 -7.10
N CYS A 175 -6.85 -6.46 -6.80
CA CYS A 175 -7.52 -5.17 -6.94
C CYS A 175 -7.59 -4.39 -5.62
N GLY A 176 -7.22 -3.11 -5.67
CA GLY A 176 -7.36 -2.14 -4.61
C GLY A 176 -8.78 -1.58 -4.46
N ARG A 177 -8.94 -0.64 -3.53
CA ARG A 177 -10.22 -0.01 -3.19
C ARG A 177 -10.86 0.80 -4.31
N ALA A 178 -10.10 1.13 -5.36
CA ALA A 178 -10.59 1.83 -6.53
C ALA A 178 -10.85 0.88 -7.70
N ASP A 179 -11.00 -0.42 -7.43
CA ASP A 179 -11.08 -1.49 -8.43
C ASP A 179 -9.81 -1.47 -9.35
N ASP A 180 -8.68 -0.97 -8.86
CA ASP A 180 -7.41 -0.88 -9.59
C ASP A 180 -6.57 -2.15 -9.40
N TYR A 181 -6.21 -2.84 -10.48
CA TYR A 181 -5.31 -3.98 -10.39
C TYR A 181 -3.85 -3.53 -10.23
N HIS A 182 -3.12 -4.16 -9.31
CA HIS A 182 -1.71 -3.88 -9.06
C HIS A 182 -1.00 -5.12 -8.51
N TYR A 183 0.32 -5.19 -8.72
CA TYR A 183 1.15 -6.25 -8.16
C TYR A 183 1.64 -5.89 -6.76
N HIS A 184 1.89 -6.88 -5.91
CA HIS A 184 2.57 -6.75 -4.61
C HIS A 184 3.90 -7.52 -4.55
N ILE A 185 4.17 -8.35 -5.56
CA ILE A 185 5.46 -9.03 -5.76
C ILE A 185 5.95 -8.73 -7.18
N ALA A 186 7.25 -8.91 -7.42
CA ALA A 186 7.81 -8.66 -8.75
C ALA A 186 7.13 -9.54 -9.83
N PRO A 187 6.61 -8.96 -10.93
CA PRO A 187 5.96 -9.70 -12.00
C PRO A 187 7.02 -10.37 -12.92
N VAL A 188 7.78 -11.31 -12.38
CA VAL A 188 8.91 -11.98 -13.07
C VAL A 188 8.52 -12.70 -14.36
N HIS A 189 7.24 -13.01 -14.54
CA HIS A 189 6.72 -13.57 -15.78
C HIS A 189 6.92 -12.64 -17.00
N LEU A 190 7.03 -11.32 -16.77
CA LEU A 190 7.30 -10.33 -17.81
C LEU A 190 8.69 -10.49 -18.43
N GLU A 191 9.64 -11.16 -17.76
CA GLU A 191 10.98 -11.44 -18.29
C GLU A 191 10.91 -12.19 -19.62
N LYS A 192 9.92 -13.07 -19.80
CA LYS A 192 9.69 -13.80 -21.06
C LYS A 192 9.33 -12.89 -22.24
N ILE A 193 8.82 -11.69 -21.95
CA ILE A 193 8.35 -10.72 -22.94
C ILE A 193 9.41 -9.65 -23.16
N VAL A 194 9.97 -9.08 -22.08
CA VAL A 194 11.00 -8.03 -22.19
C VAL A 194 12.33 -8.60 -22.69
N GLY A 195 12.63 -9.85 -22.33
CA GLY A 195 13.86 -10.59 -22.64
C GLY A 195 14.73 -10.84 -21.41
N ALA A 196 15.46 -11.95 -21.41
CA ALA A 196 16.38 -12.30 -20.33
C ALA A 196 17.45 -11.22 -20.11
N GLY A 197 17.78 -10.96 -18.84
CA GLY A 197 18.80 -9.97 -18.48
C GLY A 197 18.38 -8.52 -18.76
N LYS A 198 17.08 -8.26 -18.94
CA LYS A 198 16.50 -6.92 -19.01
C LYS A 198 15.61 -6.65 -17.80
N PRO A 199 15.44 -5.39 -17.42
CA PRO A 199 14.53 -5.04 -16.33
C PRO A 199 13.09 -5.39 -16.69
N ILE A 200 12.32 -5.80 -15.67
CA ILE A 200 10.88 -6.12 -15.76
C ILE A 200 10.00 -5.00 -15.20
N ALA A 201 10.61 -4.06 -14.48
CA ALA A 201 9.94 -2.91 -13.87
C ALA A 201 10.97 -1.78 -13.61
N VAL A 202 10.48 -0.64 -13.15
CA VAL A 202 11.28 0.48 -12.66
C VAL A 202 10.70 1.00 -11.35
N ALA A 203 11.55 1.20 -10.34
CA ALA A 203 11.15 1.80 -9.08
C ALA A 203 10.83 3.29 -9.26
N LEU A 204 9.98 3.86 -8.41
CA LEU A 204 9.59 5.28 -8.54
C LEU A 204 10.74 6.26 -8.27
N ASP A 205 11.87 5.80 -7.74
CA ASP A 205 13.11 6.57 -7.62
C ASP A 205 13.95 6.58 -8.92
N GLY A 206 13.53 5.85 -9.96
CA GLY A 206 14.14 5.80 -11.29
C GLY A 206 15.09 4.64 -11.54
N TYR A 207 15.37 3.79 -10.55
CA TYR A 207 16.26 2.64 -10.73
C TYR A 207 15.50 1.41 -11.30
N PRO A 208 16.09 0.68 -12.27
CA PRO A 208 15.46 -0.51 -12.84
C PRO A 208 15.31 -1.64 -11.82
N ILE A 209 14.32 -2.49 -12.04
CA ILE A 209 14.09 -3.73 -11.28
C ILE A 209 14.18 -4.91 -12.24
N TYR A 210 15.09 -5.83 -11.95
CA TYR A 210 15.31 -7.05 -12.72
C TYR A 210 14.54 -8.22 -12.14
N GLY A 211 14.46 -9.31 -12.92
CA GLY A 211 13.97 -10.59 -12.43
C GLY A 211 14.93 -11.22 -11.41
N TYR A 212 14.84 -12.54 -11.24
CA TYR A 212 15.69 -13.26 -10.28
C TYR A 212 17.18 -13.27 -10.64
N ASN A 213 17.51 -12.93 -11.88
CA ASN A 213 18.86 -13.00 -12.41
C ASN A 213 19.36 -11.60 -12.80
N ASP A 214 20.66 -11.40 -12.65
CA ASP A 214 21.43 -10.33 -13.25
C ASP A 214 21.31 -10.31 -14.78
N PRO A 215 21.71 -9.20 -15.44
CA PRO A 215 21.95 -9.16 -16.87
C PRO A 215 22.85 -10.29 -17.40
N SER A 216 23.72 -10.84 -16.55
CA SER A 216 24.59 -11.97 -16.86
C SER A 216 23.88 -13.34 -16.89
N GLY A 217 22.62 -13.40 -16.44
CA GLY A 217 21.80 -14.61 -16.41
C GLY A 217 21.94 -15.46 -15.15
N LYS A 218 22.67 -14.98 -14.12
CA LYS A 218 22.80 -15.66 -12.81
C LYS A 218 22.12 -14.86 -11.71
N PRO A 219 21.64 -15.49 -10.63
CA PRO A 219 21.16 -14.74 -9.47
C PRO A 219 22.26 -13.88 -8.85
N PRO A 220 21.95 -12.64 -8.42
CA PRO A 220 22.89 -11.83 -7.66
C PRO A 220 23.16 -12.47 -6.30
N THR A 221 24.37 -12.33 -5.79
CA THR A 221 24.80 -12.92 -4.50
C THR A 221 25.15 -11.87 -3.44
N ASP A 222 25.08 -10.59 -3.80
CA ASP A 222 25.57 -9.44 -3.05
C ASP A 222 24.49 -8.34 -2.92
N LEU A 223 23.22 -8.75 -2.90
CA LEU A 223 22.11 -7.83 -2.67
C LEU A 223 22.26 -7.14 -1.31
N ASP A 224 22.05 -5.82 -1.31
CA ASP A 224 21.95 -5.01 -0.12
C ASP A 224 20.58 -5.18 0.57
N TRP A 225 20.39 -4.47 1.68
CA TRP A 225 19.16 -4.53 2.47
C TRP A 225 17.92 -3.95 1.75
N LEU A 226 18.09 -3.22 0.65
CA LEU A 226 17.02 -2.73 -0.22
C LEU A 226 16.68 -3.71 -1.33
N ASN A 227 17.31 -4.89 -1.34
CA ASN A 227 17.15 -5.92 -2.36
C ASN A 227 17.67 -5.46 -3.74
N GLY A 228 18.75 -4.66 -3.74
CA GLY A 228 19.43 -4.23 -4.96
C GLY A 228 20.95 -4.31 -4.80
N HIS A 229 21.68 -4.02 -5.88
CA HIS A 229 23.14 -3.96 -5.86
C HIS A 229 23.66 -3.11 -7.03
N LYS A 230 24.98 -2.92 -7.11
CA LYS A 230 25.61 -2.30 -8.27
C LYS A 230 26.13 -3.39 -9.20
N GLY A 231 25.68 -3.35 -10.45
CA GLY A 231 26.17 -4.25 -11.48
C GLY A 231 27.64 -3.99 -11.85
N PRO A 232 28.23 -4.83 -12.73
CA PRO A 232 29.60 -4.67 -13.20
C PRO A 232 29.90 -3.34 -13.91
N ASP A 233 28.86 -2.69 -14.45
CA ASP A 233 28.91 -1.36 -15.05
C ASP A 233 28.88 -0.21 -14.02
N GLY A 234 28.74 -0.55 -12.74
CA GLY A 234 28.61 0.40 -11.63
C GLY A 234 27.21 0.96 -11.44
N ALA A 235 26.23 0.56 -12.26
CA ALA A 235 24.86 1.03 -12.16
C ALA A 235 24.08 0.25 -11.09
N TYR A 236 23.42 0.99 -10.20
CA TYR A 236 22.56 0.39 -9.18
C TYR A 236 21.25 -0.09 -9.80
N HIS A 237 20.76 -1.25 -9.37
CA HIS A 237 19.45 -1.77 -9.75
C HIS A 237 18.93 -2.75 -8.70
N TYR A 238 17.62 -2.96 -8.69
CA TYR A 238 16.93 -3.88 -7.80
C TYR A 238 16.71 -5.24 -8.44
N HIS A 239 16.42 -6.23 -7.60
CA HIS A 239 16.06 -7.56 -8.03
C HIS A 239 14.75 -8.05 -7.42
N ALA A 240 14.07 -8.89 -8.19
CA ALA A 240 13.07 -9.79 -7.65
C ALA A 240 13.75 -10.86 -6.78
N THR A 241 13.09 -11.24 -5.68
CA THR A 241 13.51 -12.35 -4.83
C THR A 241 12.33 -13.25 -4.49
N LYS A 242 12.60 -14.52 -4.18
CA LYS A 242 11.55 -15.46 -3.77
C LYS A 242 11.08 -15.25 -2.33
N MET A 243 11.93 -14.63 -1.52
CA MET A 243 11.64 -14.26 -0.14
C MET A 243 11.39 -12.75 -0.05
N TYR A 244 10.67 -12.34 0.99
CA TYR A 244 10.47 -10.93 1.32
C TYR A 244 11.83 -10.18 1.24
N PRO A 245 11.89 -9.02 0.57
CA PRO A 245 10.76 -8.17 0.14
C PRO A 245 10.18 -8.47 -1.26
N TYR A 246 10.58 -9.55 -1.92
CA TYR A 246 10.14 -9.99 -3.25
C TYR A 246 10.47 -9.06 -4.45
N LEU A 247 10.70 -7.78 -4.19
CA LEU A 247 11.08 -6.72 -5.12
C LEU A 247 11.95 -5.68 -4.38
N ASN A 248 11.99 -4.41 -4.80
CA ASN A 248 12.73 -3.38 -4.08
C ASN A 248 12.20 -3.21 -2.64
N GLY A 249 13.06 -3.43 -1.65
CA GLY A 249 12.76 -3.30 -0.22
C GLY A 249 12.63 -1.86 0.29
N GLY A 250 12.70 -0.89 -0.62
CA GLY A 250 12.70 0.54 -0.35
C GLY A 250 13.21 1.33 -1.55
N PHE A 251 13.75 2.52 -1.30
CA PHE A 251 14.31 3.41 -2.31
C PHE A 251 15.76 3.75 -2.00
N TYR A 252 16.61 3.47 -2.98
CA TYR A 252 18.04 3.75 -3.01
C TYR A 252 18.24 5.18 -3.51
N GLY A 253 17.39 5.61 -4.45
CA GLY A 253 17.32 6.98 -4.91
C GLY A 253 16.44 7.88 -4.05
N GLU A 254 16.57 9.18 -4.28
CA GLU A 254 15.74 10.19 -3.63
C GLU A 254 14.27 10.09 -4.08
N VAL A 255 13.37 9.97 -3.10
CA VAL A 255 11.92 10.12 -3.28
C VAL A 255 11.35 11.06 -2.23
N VAL A 256 10.20 11.65 -2.53
CA VAL A 256 9.41 12.38 -1.53
C VAL A 256 8.31 11.47 -1.02
N GLU A 257 8.24 11.28 0.30
CA GLU A 257 7.10 10.62 0.92
C GLU A 257 6.08 11.68 1.37
N ARG A 258 4.80 11.45 1.04
CA ARG A 258 3.69 12.24 1.56
C ARG A 258 2.49 11.35 1.85
N GLY A 259 2.07 11.29 3.11
CA GLY A 259 0.88 10.55 3.52
C GLY A 259 0.99 9.03 3.36
N GLY A 260 2.21 8.48 3.51
CA GLY A 260 2.48 7.04 3.43
C GLY A 260 2.69 6.52 2.01
N GLN A 261 2.96 7.39 1.03
CA GLN A 261 3.15 7.06 -0.38
C GLN A 261 4.21 7.97 -1.01
N VAL A 262 4.82 7.56 -2.13
CA VAL A 262 5.68 8.42 -2.96
C VAL A 262 4.89 9.63 -3.51
N ASP A 263 5.52 10.77 -3.75
CA ASP A 263 4.89 11.96 -4.34
C ASP A 263 5.81 12.60 -5.39
N PRO A 264 5.29 13.02 -6.56
CA PRO A 264 3.92 12.86 -7.04
C PRO A 264 3.62 11.44 -7.55
N GLN A 265 2.35 11.04 -7.48
CA GLN A 265 1.85 9.79 -8.05
C GLN A 265 0.49 10.00 -8.74
N PRO A 266 0.19 9.24 -9.80
CA PRO A 266 -1.13 9.26 -10.39
C PRO A 266 -2.17 8.67 -9.44
N ARG A 267 -3.44 8.99 -9.69
CA ARG A 267 -4.56 8.55 -8.86
C ARG A 267 -5.47 7.62 -9.66
N ALA A 268 -5.75 6.46 -9.07
CA ALA A 268 -6.86 5.60 -9.48
C ALA A 268 -8.21 6.24 -9.10
N GLN A 269 -9.25 5.96 -9.88
CA GLN A 269 -10.60 6.49 -9.68
C GLN A 269 -11.60 5.35 -9.59
N GLY A 270 -12.02 5.04 -8.36
CA GLY A 270 -13.09 4.07 -8.12
C GLY A 270 -14.44 4.60 -8.59
N VAL A 271 -15.23 3.73 -9.22
CA VAL A 271 -16.61 4.05 -9.66
C VAL A 271 -17.64 3.82 -8.56
N ARG A 272 -17.26 3.08 -7.51
CA ARG A 272 -18.11 2.68 -6.39
C ARG A 272 -17.33 2.69 -5.06
N PRO A 273 -18.01 2.73 -3.91
CA PRO A 273 -17.36 2.53 -2.61
C PRO A 273 -16.74 1.13 -2.51
N ALA A 274 -15.65 1.02 -1.74
CA ALA A 274 -15.05 -0.27 -1.43
C ALA A 274 -16.03 -1.14 -0.62
N LEU A 275 -16.10 -2.42 -0.96
CA LEU A 275 -16.93 -3.42 -0.30
C LEU A 275 -16.15 -4.11 0.83
N SER A 276 -16.86 -4.85 1.69
CA SER A 276 -16.25 -5.63 2.77
C SER A 276 -15.61 -6.92 2.24
N GLY A 277 -14.68 -7.49 3.01
CA GLY A 277 -14.16 -8.83 2.75
C GLY A 277 -15.28 -9.88 2.69
N LEU A 278 -15.21 -10.79 1.72
CA LEU A 278 -16.18 -11.87 1.55
C LEU A 278 -15.60 -13.18 2.09
N ARG A 279 -15.98 -13.53 3.32
CA ARG A 279 -15.50 -14.76 3.99
C ARG A 279 -15.91 -16.00 3.20
N GLY A 280 -14.98 -16.93 3.05
CA GLY A 280 -15.20 -18.19 2.34
C GLY A 280 -15.23 -18.05 0.82
N ALA A 281 -14.89 -16.87 0.29
CA ALA A 281 -14.75 -16.66 -1.14
C ALA A 281 -13.49 -17.35 -1.68
N LYS A 282 -13.57 -17.84 -2.91
CA LYS A 282 -12.43 -18.25 -3.72
C LYS A 282 -12.69 -17.85 -5.15
N ILE A 283 -11.82 -17.02 -5.74
CA ILE A 283 -11.93 -16.65 -7.15
C ILE A 283 -11.42 -17.82 -8.01
N THR A 284 -12.27 -18.27 -8.92
CA THR A 284 -12.05 -19.46 -9.77
C THR A 284 -11.91 -19.13 -11.25
N GLY A 285 -12.12 -17.88 -11.65
CA GLY A 285 -11.95 -17.48 -13.05
C GLY A 285 -11.99 -15.97 -13.26
N PHE A 286 -11.30 -15.52 -14.30
CA PHE A 286 -11.43 -14.19 -14.88
C PHE A 286 -11.51 -14.33 -16.39
N GLU A 287 -12.55 -13.74 -16.99
CA GLU A 287 -12.81 -13.80 -18.42
C GLU A 287 -13.08 -12.39 -18.96
N ASN A 288 -12.67 -12.16 -20.20
CA ASN A 288 -12.99 -10.95 -20.97
C ASN A 288 -13.71 -11.37 -22.26
N PRO A 289 -14.99 -11.80 -22.17
CA PRO A 289 -15.69 -12.43 -23.30
C PRO A 289 -15.87 -11.51 -24.51
N LYS A 290 -15.91 -10.19 -24.31
CA LYS A 290 -16.06 -9.17 -25.35
C LYS A 290 -15.30 -7.92 -24.91
N PRO A 291 -14.85 -7.06 -25.85
CA PRO A 291 -14.25 -5.78 -25.49
C PRO A 291 -15.06 -5.03 -24.43
N SER A 292 -14.38 -4.58 -23.37
CA SER A 292 -14.96 -3.87 -22.24
C SER A 292 -15.99 -4.63 -21.40
N SER A 293 -16.11 -5.96 -21.58
CA SER A 293 -16.99 -6.82 -20.79
C SER A 293 -16.18 -7.90 -20.10
N TYR A 294 -16.38 -8.04 -18.80
CA TYR A 294 -15.55 -8.88 -17.95
C TYR A 294 -16.43 -9.75 -17.04
N VAL A 295 -15.88 -10.90 -16.64
CA VAL A 295 -16.53 -11.82 -15.70
C VAL A 295 -15.51 -12.30 -14.69
N VAL A 296 -15.77 -12.04 -13.41
CA VAL A 296 -15.05 -12.70 -12.30
C VAL A 296 -15.92 -13.84 -11.80
N ARG A 297 -15.45 -15.08 -11.93
CA ARG A 297 -16.10 -16.27 -11.36
C ARG A 297 -15.50 -16.56 -10.00
N TYR A 298 -16.37 -16.86 -9.05
CA TYR A 298 -15.94 -17.18 -7.70
C TYR A 298 -16.91 -18.15 -7.04
N GLU A 299 -16.46 -18.78 -5.97
CA GLU A 299 -17.27 -19.63 -5.11
C GLU A 299 -17.31 -19.03 -3.72
N VAL A 300 -18.42 -19.18 -3.00
CA VAL A 300 -18.52 -18.85 -1.58
C VAL A 300 -19.05 -20.07 -0.86
N PHE A 301 -18.21 -20.66 -0.01
CA PHE A 301 -18.51 -21.94 0.64
C PHE A 301 -18.94 -23.04 -0.36
N GLY A 302 -18.33 -23.06 -1.55
CA GLY A 302 -18.61 -24.01 -2.63
C GLY A 302 -19.79 -23.62 -3.54
N GLU A 303 -20.55 -22.56 -3.22
CA GLU A 303 -21.62 -22.08 -4.08
C GLU A 303 -21.06 -21.16 -5.18
N LYS A 304 -21.26 -21.55 -6.45
CA LYS A 304 -20.78 -20.81 -7.62
C LYS A 304 -21.53 -19.49 -7.83
N ARG A 305 -20.78 -18.42 -8.05
CA ARG A 305 -21.25 -17.05 -8.27
C ARG A 305 -20.40 -16.36 -9.33
N SER A 306 -20.88 -15.23 -9.85
CA SER A 306 -20.07 -14.36 -10.71
C SER A 306 -20.36 -12.89 -10.52
N VAL A 307 -19.37 -12.06 -10.79
CA VAL A 307 -19.54 -10.62 -11.04
C VAL A 307 -19.28 -10.39 -12.52
N GLU A 308 -20.34 -10.11 -13.27
CA GLU A 308 -20.26 -9.75 -14.68
C GLU A 308 -20.35 -8.24 -14.79
N TYR A 309 -19.44 -7.60 -15.52
CA TYR A 309 -19.48 -6.14 -15.64
C TYR A 309 -19.06 -5.64 -17.00
N THR A 310 -19.60 -4.50 -17.38
CA THR A 310 -19.29 -3.82 -18.63
C THR A 310 -18.90 -2.38 -18.36
N VAL A 311 -17.80 -1.96 -18.98
CA VAL A 311 -17.30 -0.58 -18.94
C VAL A 311 -17.71 0.13 -20.23
N ALA A 312 -18.53 1.16 -20.11
CA ALA A 312 -18.93 1.99 -21.23
C ALA A 312 -17.83 3.00 -21.61
N GLU A 313 -17.86 3.51 -22.83
CA GLU A 313 -16.88 4.49 -23.33
C GLU A 313 -16.82 5.78 -22.50
N ASN A 314 -17.94 6.18 -21.89
CA ASN A 314 -18.02 7.32 -20.99
C ASN A 314 -17.49 7.03 -19.57
N GLY A 315 -16.91 5.84 -19.33
CA GLY A 315 -16.38 5.40 -18.05
C GLY A 315 -17.44 4.93 -17.05
N SER A 316 -18.72 4.89 -17.42
CA SER A 316 -19.77 4.28 -16.59
C SER A 316 -19.60 2.76 -16.56
N VAL A 317 -19.88 2.14 -15.43
CA VAL A 317 -19.73 0.69 -15.24
C VAL A 317 -21.04 0.11 -14.74
N THR A 318 -21.47 -0.99 -15.34
CA THR A 318 -22.62 -1.79 -14.86
C THR A 318 -22.14 -3.14 -14.40
N PHE A 319 -22.48 -3.51 -13.18
CA PHE A 319 -22.19 -4.79 -12.54
C PHE A 319 -23.47 -5.62 -12.43
N ASN A 320 -23.37 -6.91 -12.72
CA ASN A 320 -24.37 -7.93 -12.43
C ASN A 320 -23.73 -8.96 -11.49
N PHE A 321 -24.21 -9.02 -10.25
CA PHE A 321 -23.83 -10.01 -9.26
C PHE A 321 -24.78 -11.20 -9.40
N VAL A 322 -24.27 -12.31 -9.92
CA VAL A 322 -25.03 -13.51 -10.23
C VAL A 322 -24.80 -14.54 -9.13
N SER A 323 -25.88 -15.02 -8.52
CA SER A 323 -25.89 -16.14 -7.60
C SER A 323 -27.04 -17.10 -7.92
N PRO A 324 -27.10 -18.29 -7.30
CA PRO A 324 -28.26 -19.19 -7.45
C PRO A 324 -29.59 -18.58 -7.02
N GLN A 325 -29.57 -17.57 -6.15
CA GLN A 325 -30.76 -16.89 -5.64
C GLN A 325 -31.26 -15.77 -6.59
N GLY A 326 -30.47 -15.39 -7.61
CA GLY A 326 -30.86 -14.38 -8.58
C GLY A 326 -29.69 -13.50 -9.03
N THR A 327 -30.00 -12.44 -9.76
CA THR A 327 -29.00 -11.46 -10.22
C THR A 327 -29.34 -10.07 -9.70
N THR A 328 -28.38 -9.46 -9.00
CA THR A 328 -28.47 -8.05 -8.58
C THR A 328 -27.69 -7.20 -9.56
N ARG A 329 -28.31 -6.14 -10.10
CA ARG A 329 -27.66 -5.20 -11.02
C ARG A 329 -27.40 -3.87 -10.34
N GLU A 330 -26.18 -3.36 -10.51
CA GLU A 330 -25.76 -2.03 -10.05
C GLU A 330 -25.10 -1.27 -11.21
N SER A 331 -25.39 0.03 -11.33
CA SER A 331 -24.80 0.88 -12.37
C SER A 331 -24.24 2.16 -11.76
N TYR A 332 -23.01 2.48 -12.14
CA TYR A 332 -22.26 3.63 -11.65
C TYR A 332 -21.80 4.48 -12.82
N SER A 333 -21.84 5.81 -12.64
CA SER A 333 -21.30 6.74 -13.63
C SER A 333 -19.91 7.22 -13.19
N SER A 334 -19.01 7.39 -14.16
CA SER A 334 -17.72 8.04 -13.90
C SER A 334 -17.95 9.43 -13.29
N ARG A 335 -17.48 9.65 -12.06
CA ARG A 335 -17.53 10.98 -11.43
C ARG A 335 -16.48 11.86 -12.10
N GLY A 336 -16.85 12.50 -13.21
CA GLY A 336 -16.04 13.58 -13.76
C GLY A 336 -15.98 14.75 -12.78
N ARG A 337 -14.79 15.13 -12.32
CA ARG A 337 -14.57 16.51 -11.89
C ARG A 337 -13.14 16.97 -12.12
N GLY A 338 -13.03 17.98 -12.98
CA GLY A 338 -11.87 18.85 -13.12
C GLY A 338 -11.56 19.59 -11.82
N GLY A 339 -10.37 20.17 -11.78
CA GLY A 339 -9.77 20.78 -10.59
C GLY A 339 -10.44 22.06 -10.08
N ASP A 340 -9.78 22.53 -9.03
CA ASP A 340 -9.96 23.77 -8.26
C ASP A 340 -11.17 23.84 -7.32
N GLY A 341 -10.86 24.34 -6.13
CA GLY A 341 -11.71 24.38 -4.95
C GLY A 341 -12.62 25.59 -4.88
N SER A 342 -13.17 25.74 -3.68
CA SER A 342 -14.11 26.76 -3.22
C SER A 342 -15.57 26.60 -3.69
N ASP A 343 -16.45 26.71 -2.70
CA ASP A 343 -17.90 26.80 -2.75
C ASP A 343 -18.71 25.61 -3.29
N ARG A 344 -19.33 24.89 -2.34
CA ARG A 344 -20.80 24.90 -2.18
C ARG A 344 -21.22 24.29 -0.85
N ARG A 345 -21.33 25.16 0.17
CA ARG A 345 -22.35 25.01 1.22
C ARG A 345 -23.72 25.26 0.58
N ARG A 346 -24.47 24.22 0.23
CA ARG A 346 -25.95 24.18 0.33
C ARG A 346 -26.51 22.89 -0.29
N ALA A 347 -27.56 22.41 0.39
CA ALA A 347 -28.60 21.49 -0.08
C ALA A 347 -28.35 19.99 0.12
N SER A 348 -28.68 19.52 1.34
CA SER A 348 -29.72 18.49 1.54
C SER A 348 -30.04 18.33 3.04
N GLN A 349 -31.05 19.07 3.51
CA GLN A 349 -31.75 18.76 4.77
C GLN A 349 -32.86 17.72 4.51
N PRO A 350 -33.12 16.77 5.43
CA PRO A 350 -34.30 15.90 5.38
C PRO A 350 -35.59 16.64 5.82
N PRO A 351 -36.80 16.14 5.46
CA PRO A 351 -38.07 16.84 5.70
C PRO A 351 -38.53 16.77 7.18
N PRO A 352 -39.47 17.65 7.62
CA PRO A 352 -39.68 17.96 9.03
C PRO A 352 -40.70 17.04 9.72
N ARG A 353 -40.46 16.76 11.01
CA ARG A 353 -41.45 16.21 11.95
C ARG A 353 -42.37 17.32 12.49
N ARG A 354 -43.66 17.00 12.63
CA ARG A 354 -44.77 17.89 12.99
C ARG A 354 -45.03 17.85 14.51
N ASN A 355 -45.15 19.04 15.12
CA ASN A 355 -45.88 19.52 16.33
C ASN A 355 -46.06 18.58 17.54
N GLN A 356 -45.94 18.93 18.84
CA GLN A 356 -45.87 20.16 19.68
C GLN A 356 -45.85 19.66 21.17
N PRO A 357 -45.87 20.47 22.26
CA PRO A 357 -45.48 21.86 22.49
C PRO A 357 -44.67 22.15 23.80
N GLN A 358 -43.91 23.25 23.74
CA GLN A 358 -43.61 24.31 24.74
C GLN A 358 -43.57 24.07 26.27
N GLY A 359 -42.46 24.50 26.88
CA GLY A 359 -42.34 25.01 28.25
C GLY A 359 -40.96 25.64 28.50
N ASN A 360 -40.91 26.94 28.80
CA ASN A 360 -39.71 27.81 28.91
C ASN A 360 -39.21 27.89 30.39
N PRO A 361 -38.24 28.75 30.79
CA PRO A 361 -36.89 28.36 31.23
C PRO A 361 -36.57 28.71 32.71
N SER A 362 -35.34 28.38 33.14
CA SER A 362 -34.57 28.91 34.30
C SER A 362 -34.38 27.95 35.49
N ALA A 363 -33.13 27.64 35.84
CA ALA A 363 -32.48 28.01 37.11
C ALA A 363 -31.24 27.13 37.40
N ILE A 364 -30.24 27.79 37.97
CA ILE A 364 -28.93 27.32 38.39
C ILE A 364 -29.03 26.43 39.64
N ASP A 365 -28.12 25.46 39.75
CA ASP A 365 -27.40 25.00 40.96
C ASP A 365 -27.49 23.47 41.19
N THR A 366 -26.34 22.80 41.13
CA THR A 366 -25.76 22.29 42.39
C THR A 366 -26.07 20.83 42.80
N ARG A 367 -25.22 19.86 42.40
CA ARG A 367 -24.96 18.54 43.05
C ARG A 367 -25.96 17.39 42.83
N GLY A 368 -25.39 16.29 42.33
CA GLY A 368 -25.59 14.92 42.84
C GLY A 368 -26.90 14.24 42.49
N GLY A 369 -26.90 13.48 41.38
CA GLY A 369 -27.94 12.51 41.08
C GLY A 369 -27.41 11.43 40.15
N GLN A 370 -27.38 10.18 40.63
CA GLN A 370 -27.07 8.98 39.86
C GLN A 370 -27.95 8.87 38.60
N PRO A 371 -27.41 8.49 37.43
CA PRO A 371 -28.22 8.01 36.32
C PRO A 371 -28.47 6.51 36.43
N GLN A 372 -29.70 6.21 36.83
CA GLN A 372 -30.57 5.12 36.42
C GLN A 372 -29.94 3.98 35.59
N ASP A 373 -29.81 2.86 36.29
CA ASP A 373 -29.50 1.52 35.81
C ASP A 373 -30.59 1.02 34.84
N GLY A 374 -30.31 1.04 33.53
CA GLY A 374 -31.24 0.57 32.50
C GLY A 374 -30.80 0.74 31.05
N GLY A 375 -29.51 0.99 30.78
CA GLY A 375 -28.98 1.13 29.43
C GLY A 375 -28.86 -0.22 28.69
N ASP A 376 -29.00 -0.18 27.36
CA ASP A 376 -28.84 -1.33 26.47
C ASP A 376 -27.48 -2.04 26.75
N PRO A 377 -27.46 -3.36 27.03
CA PRO A 377 -26.24 -4.08 27.39
C PRO A 377 -25.14 -4.01 26.31
N ILE A 378 -25.51 -3.75 25.05
CA ILE A 378 -24.55 -3.51 23.96
C ILE A 378 -23.88 -2.15 24.13
N VAL A 379 -24.64 -1.11 24.45
CA VAL A 379 -24.11 0.25 24.65
C VAL A 379 -23.17 0.27 25.85
N ARG A 380 -23.55 -0.36 26.97
CA ARG A 380 -22.70 -0.47 28.16
C ARG A 380 -21.43 -1.30 27.94
N ALA A 381 -21.45 -2.26 27.02
CA ALA A 381 -20.24 -3.01 26.71
C ALA A 381 -19.24 -2.13 25.93
N VAL A 382 -19.74 -1.24 25.06
CA VAL A 382 -18.92 -0.40 24.18
C VAL A 382 -18.47 0.88 24.86
N ASP A 383 -19.34 1.58 25.58
CA ASP A 383 -19.02 2.72 26.47
C ASP A 383 -18.36 2.17 27.75
N ARG A 384 -17.04 2.02 27.68
CA ARG A 384 -16.26 1.34 28.71
C ARG A 384 -15.85 2.28 29.83
N ASN A 385 -15.71 3.56 29.51
CA ASN A 385 -15.38 4.58 30.49
C ASN A 385 -16.63 5.06 31.28
N GLY A 386 -17.83 4.76 30.78
CA GLY A 386 -19.12 5.01 31.43
C GLY A 386 -19.53 6.48 31.46
N ASP A 387 -19.04 7.27 30.50
CA ASP A 387 -19.31 8.71 30.43
C ASP A 387 -20.59 9.06 29.67
N GLY A 388 -21.23 8.06 29.03
CA GLY A 388 -22.48 8.20 28.32
C GLY A 388 -22.34 8.62 26.85
N GLU A 389 -21.11 8.79 26.36
CA GLU A 389 -20.77 8.97 24.95
C GLU A 389 -19.93 7.77 24.48
N ILE A 390 -19.88 7.51 23.16
CA ILE A 390 -18.98 6.48 22.61
C ILE A 390 -17.95 7.20 21.75
N ASP A 391 -16.71 7.23 22.22
CA ASP A 391 -15.64 7.92 21.52
C ASP A 391 -14.96 7.06 20.43
N LYS A 392 -14.04 7.67 19.67
CA LYS A 392 -13.33 7.01 18.56
C LYS A 392 -12.55 5.77 19.04
N SER A 393 -11.94 5.83 20.22
CA SER A 393 -11.16 4.72 20.77
C SER A 393 -12.06 3.57 21.25
N GLU A 394 -13.25 3.89 21.75
CA GLU A 394 -14.25 2.91 22.15
C GLU A 394 -14.94 2.26 20.94
N LEU A 395 -15.17 3.00 19.86
CA LEU A 395 -15.62 2.47 18.57
C LEU A 395 -14.58 1.53 17.93
N GLU A 396 -13.31 1.92 17.95
CA GLU A 396 -12.19 1.10 17.44
C GLU A 396 -12.04 -0.21 18.24
N ASN A 397 -12.42 -0.20 19.52
CA ASN A 397 -12.40 -1.36 20.41
C ASN A 397 -13.77 -2.04 20.61
N ALA A 398 -14.82 -1.59 19.92
CA ALA A 398 -16.19 -2.06 20.13
C ALA A 398 -16.31 -3.58 19.90
N ALA A 399 -15.59 -4.13 18.91
CA ALA A 399 -15.57 -5.56 18.65
C ALA A 399 -14.96 -6.37 19.81
N LEU A 400 -13.96 -5.84 20.52
CA LEU A 400 -13.36 -6.47 21.70
C LEU A 400 -14.27 -6.38 22.92
N SER A 401 -14.93 -5.22 23.07
CA SER A 401 -15.92 -4.97 24.10
C SER A 401 -17.15 -5.87 23.99
N LEU A 402 -17.70 -6.05 22.78
CA LEU A 402 -18.87 -6.89 22.53
C LEU A 402 -18.58 -8.38 22.69
N ARG A 403 -17.34 -8.83 22.45
CA ARG A 403 -16.91 -10.21 22.74
C ARG A 403 -16.99 -10.60 24.22
N THR A 404 -17.12 -9.64 25.13
CA THR A 404 -17.35 -9.94 26.56
C THR A 404 -18.78 -10.45 26.85
N LEU A 405 -19.70 -10.23 25.90
CA LEU A 405 -21.09 -10.67 25.94
C LEU A 405 -21.27 -12.08 25.36
N ASP A 406 -20.41 -12.52 24.45
CA ASP A 406 -20.35 -13.90 23.91
C ASP A 406 -19.74 -14.83 24.98
N LYS A 407 -20.60 -15.47 25.78
CA LYS A 407 -20.18 -16.29 26.92
C LYS A 407 -19.80 -17.69 26.50
N ASN A 408 -20.48 -18.24 25.50
CA ASN A 408 -20.21 -19.58 25.02
C ASN A 408 -19.07 -19.63 23.98
N LYS A 409 -18.58 -18.46 23.53
CA LYS A 409 -17.46 -18.26 22.61
C LYS A 409 -17.71 -18.88 21.24
N ASP A 410 -18.96 -18.93 20.80
CA ASP A 410 -19.33 -19.46 19.49
C ASP A 410 -19.19 -18.42 18.36
N GLY A 411 -18.88 -17.17 18.72
CA GLY A 411 -18.66 -16.06 17.79
C GLY A 411 -19.93 -15.31 17.42
N SER A 412 -21.07 -15.62 18.05
CA SER A 412 -22.34 -14.89 17.95
C SER A 412 -22.79 -14.42 19.32
N ILE A 413 -23.51 -13.30 19.39
CA ILE A 413 -24.11 -12.82 20.64
C ILE A 413 -25.62 -13.06 20.56
N THR A 414 -26.11 -14.00 21.36
CA THR A 414 -27.52 -14.40 21.37
C THR A 414 -28.36 -13.55 22.33
N ARG A 415 -29.70 -13.58 22.19
CA ARG A 415 -30.60 -12.83 23.09
C ARG A 415 -30.50 -13.35 24.52
N GLU A 416 -30.23 -14.62 24.68
CA GLU A 416 -30.03 -15.32 25.94
C GLU A 416 -28.79 -14.79 26.67
N GLU A 417 -27.71 -14.53 25.94
CA GLU A 417 -26.45 -13.96 26.47
C GLU A 417 -26.59 -12.47 26.83
N LEU A 418 -27.36 -11.71 26.03
CA LEU A 418 -27.71 -10.33 26.35
C LEU A 418 -28.59 -10.25 27.61
N ALA A 419 -29.54 -11.18 27.78
CA ALA A 419 -30.41 -11.26 28.95
C ALA A 419 -29.66 -11.70 30.23
N ALA A 420 -28.63 -12.54 30.10
CA ALA A 420 -27.80 -12.99 31.22
C ALA A 420 -26.97 -11.84 31.86
N SER A 421 -26.71 -10.76 31.11
CA SER A 421 -25.97 -9.58 31.59
C SER A 421 -26.77 -8.64 32.51
N GLY A 422 -28.07 -8.89 32.69
CA GLY A 422 -29.02 -8.08 33.47
C GLY A 422 -29.44 -8.65 34.83
N ARG A 423 -28.82 -9.74 35.32
CA ARG A 423 -29.15 -10.31 36.64
C ARG A 423 -27.91 -10.49 37.51
N LEU A 424 -27.57 -9.44 38.26
CA LEU A 424 -26.78 -9.58 39.49
C LEU A 424 -27.59 -10.42 40.48
N ARG A 425 -27.22 -11.70 40.65
CA ARG A 425 -27.45 -12.41 41.91
C ARG A 425 -26.18 -12.28 42.74
N LEU A 426 -26.28 -11.46 43.77
CA LEU A 426 -25.40 -11.47 44.94
C LEU A 426 -25.52 -12.85 45.60
N ASP A 427 -24.42 -13.61 45.62
CA ASP A 427 -24.22 -14.70 46.59
C ASP A 427 -22.89 -14.45 47.33
N PRO A 428 -22.91 -14.14 48.63
CA PRO A 428 -21.77 -13.61 49.35
C PRO A 428 -21.02 -14.69 50.14
N THR A 429 -20.27 -15.59 49.50
CA THR A 429 -19.29 -16.44 50.21
C THR A 429 -18.08 -16.80 49.34
N ASN A 430 -17.09 -15.91 49.26
CA ASN A 430 -15.69 -16.27 49.50
C ASN A 430 -14.80 -15.02 49.45
N ARG A 431 -14.50 -14.47 50.62
CA ARG A 431 -13.34 -13.62 50.82
C ARG A 431 -12.14 -14.52 51.09
N ALA A 432 -11.17 -14.53 50.19
CA ALA A 432 -9.78 -14.75 50.53
C ALA A 432 -8.92 -14.02 49.50
N GLY A 433 -8.35 -12.89 49.92
CA GLY A 433 -7.21 -12.31 49.23
C GLY A 433 -5.99 -13.22 49.42
N GLY A 434 -5.12 -13.24 48.41
CA GLY A 434 -3.84 -13.93 48.46
C GLY A 434 -2.90 -13.34 47.43
N ASP A 435 -2.07 -12.39 47.88
CA ASP A 435 -0.73 -12.18 47.36
C ASP A 435 0.02 -13.52 47.36
N GLY A 436 0.73 -13.83 46.27
CA GLY A 436 1.60 -14.99 46.18
C GLY A 436 1.30 -15.89 44.97
N GLY A 437 1.99 -15.65 43.86
CA GLY A 437 2.12 -16.66 42.81
C GLY A 437 2.82 -17.92 43.33
N PRO A 438 2.63 -19.09 42.71
CA PRO A 438 3.17 -20.35 43.22
C PRO A 438 4.71 -20.32 43.25
N GLN A 439 5.30 -20.62 44.41
CA GLN A 439 6.72 -20.99 44.50
C GLN A 439 6.96 -22.42 43.98
N PRO A 440 8.20 -22.75 43.58
CA PRO A 440 8.50 -23.76 42.58
C PRO A 440 8.44 -25.19 43.15
N SER A 441 7.86 -26.12 42.38
CA SER A 441 8.07 -27.55 42.60
C SER A 441 9.47 -27.94 42.14
N GLU A 442 10.23 -28.60 43.02
CA GLU A 442 11.57 -29.14 42.77
C GLU A 442 11.55 -30.34 41.81
N GLY A 443 11.40 -30.06 40.52
CA GLY A 443 11.72 -30.97 39.42
C GLY A 443 12.64 -30.26 38.42
N PRO A 444 13.39 -30.99 37.57
CA PRO A 444 14.20 -30.36 36.53
C PRO A 444 13.30 -29.50 35.64
N ARG A 445 13.58 -28.18 35.60
CA ARG A 445 12.82 -27.24 34.78
C ARG A 445 12.98 -27.62 33.31
N GLN A 446 11.88 -28.01 32.68
CA GLN A 446 11.88 -28.31 31.25
C GLN A 446 12.18 -27.03 30.44
N PRO A 447 12.97 -27.12 29.35
CA PRO A 447 13.18 -26.02 28.42
C PRO A 447 11.85 -25.39 27.97
N TRP A 448 11.78 -24.06 27.99
CA TRP A 448 10.55 -23.31 27.70
C TRP A 448 9.94 -23.68 26.33
N ILE A 449 10.77 -23.86 25.30
CA ILE A 449 10.34 -24.28 23.95
C ILE A 449 9.57 -25.61 23.98
N LEU A 450 9.96 -26.56 24.83
CA LEU A 450 9.27 -27.85 24.93
C LEU A 450 7.89 -27.76 25.59
N VAL A 451 7.74 -26.83 26.54
CA VAL A 451 6.48 -26.57 27.24
C VAL A 451 5.47 -25.89 26.32
N HIS A 452 5.97 -25.02 25.42
CA HIS A 452 5.15 -24.19 24.54
C HIS A 452 5.20 -24.59 23.07
N LYS A 453 5.71 -25.79 22.74
CA LYS A 453 5.92 -26.25 21.35
C LYS A 453 4.64 -26.16 20.51
N ASP A 454 3.50 -26.56 21.07
CA ASP A 454 2.23 -26.58 20.35
C ASP A 454 1.65 -25.17 20.12
N GLU A 455 2.13 -24.17 20.87
CA GLU A 455 1.75 -22.75 20.72
C GLU A 455 2.67 -21.99 19.76
N ILE A 456 3.87 -22.54 19.48
CA ILE A 456 4.89 -21.96 18.59
C ILE A 456 4.85 -22.61 17.21
N ASP A 457 4.54 -23.90 17.11
CA ASP A 457 4.32 -24.64 15.86
C ASP A 457 3.03 -24.13 15.17
N LEU A 458 3.17 -23.10 14.34
CA LEU A 458 2.04 -22.39 13.74
C LEU A 458 1.50 -23.16 12.54
N ASP A 459 2.37 -23.82 11.78
CA ASP A 459 1.99 -24.59 10.60
C ASP A 459 1.61 -26.06 10.94
N LYS A 460 1.81 -26.47 12.20
CA LYS A 460 1.44 -27.77 12.78
C LYS A 460 2.17 -28.94 12.14
N ASN A 461 3.39 -28.71 11.69
CA ASN A 461 4.22 -29.72 11.06
C ASN A 461 5.02 -30.57 12.09
N ASN A 462 4.90 -30.27 13.39
CA ASN A 462 5.65 -30.85 14.52
C ASN A 462 7.16 -30.56 14.52
N ILE A 463 7.57 -29.53 13.79
CA ILE A 463 8.92 -28.99 13.72
C ILE A 463 8.83 -27.52 14.15
N ILE A 464 9.72 -27.08 15.03
CA ILE A 464 9.79 -25.64 15.36
C ILE A 464 10.86 -25.03 14.47
N SER A 465 10.46 -24.15 13.56
CA SER A 465 11.41 -23.40 12.76
C SER A 465 11.97 -22.20 13.53
N ARG A 466 13.17 -21.74 13.12
CA ARG A 466 13.76 -20.50 13.65
C ARG A 466 12.85 -19.29 13.47
N GLN A 467 12.03 -19.27 12.42
CA GLN A 467 11.12 -18.18 12.14
C GLN A 467 9.94 -18.12 13.10
N GLU A 468 9.42 -19.27 13.51
CA GLU A 468 8.28 -19.34 14.43
C GLU A 468 8.63 -18.83 15.83
N ILE A 469 9.81 -19.20 16.35
CA ILE A 469 10.25 -18.72 17.67
C ILE A 469 10.58 -17.21 17.65
N VAL A 470 11.17 -16.71 16.56
CA VAL A 470 11.46 -15.27 16.36
C VAL A 470 10.14 -14.49 16.21
N GLY A 471 9.18 -15.06 15.48
CA GLY A 471 7.83 -14.50 15.34
C GLY A 471 7.11 -14.41 16.68
N GLU A 472 7.18 -15.45 17.51
CA GLU A 472 6.54 -15.46 18.82
C GLU A 472 7.20 -14.46 19.79
N ALA A 473 8.53 -14.32 19.78
CA ALA A 473 9.22 -13.28 20.55
C ALA A 473 8.85 -11.85 20.10
N THR A 474 8.74 -11.65 18.79
CA THR A 474 8.33 -10.37 18.20
C THR A 474 6.89 -10.00 18.59
N LYS A 475 6.00 -11.00 18.60
CA LYS A 475 4.59 -10.85 19.01
C LYS A 475 4.45 -10.61 20.52
N ALA A 476 5.27 -11.27 21.35
CA ALA A 476 5.36 -10.96 22.78
C ALA A 476 5.79 -9.52 23.00
N PHE A 477 6.86 -9.09 22.33
CA PHE A 477 7.40 -7.75 22.42
C PHE A 477 6.37 -6.68 22.04
N SER A 478 5.79 -6.81 20.84
CA SER A 478 4.82 -5.85 20.30
C SER A 478 3.54 -5.76 21.14
N GLY A 479 3.19 -6.81 21.87
CA GLY A 479 2.03 -6.78 22.76
C GLY A 479 2.27 -6.05 24.09
N TYR A 480 3.53 -5.75 24.42
CA TYR A 480 3.88 -4.88 25.55
C TYR A 480 4.25 -3.46 25.11
N ASP A 481 4.76 -3.27 23.88
CA ASP A 481 5.17 -1.97 23.32
C ASP A 481 3.94 -1.14 22.90
N LEU A 482 3.21 -0.61 23.90
CA LEU A 482 1.94 0.09 23.66
C LEU A 482 2.15 1.47 23.03
N ASN A 483 3.29 2.11 23.31
CA ASN A 483 3.62 3.42 22.77
C ASN A 483 4.34 3.34 21.41
N ASN A 484 4.76 2.14 20.98
CA ASN A 484 5.46 1.82 19.74
C ASN A 484 6.80 2.57 19.61
N ASP A 485 7.53 2.74 20.70
CA ASP A 485 8.85 3.39 20.69
C ASP A 485 10.00 2.40 20.42
N GLY A 486 9.68 1.11 20.27
CA GLY A 486 10.65 0.05 19.97
C GLY A 486 11.42 -0.43 21.20
N LYS A 487 11.00 -0.03 22.41
CA LYS A 487 11.58 -0.43 23.69
C LYS A 487 10.46 -0.81 24.65
N LEU A 488 10.77 -1.72 25.56
CA LEU A 488 9.87 -2.06 26.66
C LEU A 488 10.44 -1.54 27.96
N THR A 489 9.73 -0.58 28.53
CA THR A 489 10.00 -0.10 29.87
C THR A 489 9.43 -1.05 30.92
N ALA A 490 9.91 -0.95 32.16
CA ALA A 490 9.32 -1.67 33.29
C ALA A 490 7.81 -1.37 33.48
N SER A 491 7.37 -0.15 33.11
CA SER A 491 5.96 0.24 33.17
C SER A 491 5.10 -0.51 32.15
N GLU A 492 5.62 -0.71 30.94
CA GLU A 492 4.93 -1.44 29.87
C GLU A 492 4.85 -2.94 30.17
N LEU A 493 5.94 -3.52 30.67
CA LEU A 493 5.94 -4.92 31.11
C LEU A 493 5.03 -5.17 32.33
N SER A 494 4.83 -4.17 33.20
CA SER A 494 4.01 -4.30 34.42
C SER A 494 2.56 -3.82 34.27
N GLY A 495 2.21 -3.18 33.15
CA GLY A 495 0.86 -2.67 32.87
C GLY A 495 -0.25 -3.74 32.92
N ARG A 496 -1.49 -3.31 33.16
CA ARG A 496 -2.66 -4.19 33.39
C ARG A 496 -3.20 -4.89 32.13
N GLY A 497 -2.46 -4.86 31.03
CA GLY A 497 -2.69 -5.60 29.79
C GLY A 497 -1.36 -6.12 29.27
N GLY A 498 -1.16 -7.44 29.34
CA GLY A 498 0.03 -8.10 28.78
C GLY A 498 -0.25 -8.68 27.40
N SER A 499 0.81 -8.98 26.66
CA SER A 499 0.70 -9.72 25.40
C SER A 499 0.04 -11.09 25.64
N ARG A 500 -0.85 -11.52 24.73
CA ARG A 500 -1.47 -12.87 24.75
C ARG A 500 -0.60 -13.94 24.07
N SER A 501 0.65 -13.62 23.79
CA SER A 501 1.65 -14.55 23.28
C SER A 501 2.06 -15.54 24.38
N ALA A 502 2.40 -16.77 23.98
CA ALA A 502 3.01 -17.77 24.84
C ALA A 502 4.28 -17.22 25.51
N MET A 503 5.09 -16.49 24.75
CA MET A 503 6.36 -15.89 25.19
C MET A 503 6.16 -14.63 26.06
N ALA A 504 4.95 -14.10 26.19
CA ALA A 504 4.70 -12.86 26.94
C ALA A 504 5.02 -12.97 28.42
N GLY A 505 4.68 -14.10 29.05
CA GLY A 505 5.00 -14.36 30.46
C GLY A 505 6.50 -14.53 30.67
N PHE A 506 7.16 -15.22 29.73
CA PHE A 506 8.61 -15.43 29.73
C PHE A 506 9.36 -14.10 29.58
N LEU A 507 9.02 -13.30 28.57
CA LEU A 507 9.66 -12.00 28.31
C LEU A 507 9.55 -11.05 29.51
N LYS A 508 8.38 -11.02 30.16
CA LYS A 508 8.16 -10.24 31.38
C LYS A 508 9.00 -10.75 32.55
N GLY A 509 8.98 -12.06 32.80
CA GLY A 509 9.69 -12.68 33.92
C GLY A 509 11.22 -12.63 33.79
N HIS A 510 11.73 -12.67 32.57
CA HIS A 510 13.16 -12.71 32.25
C HIS A 510 13.70 -11.40 31.67
N SER A 511 12.93 -10.31 31.70
CA SER A 511 13.31 -9.01 31.12
C SER A 511 14.71 -8.53 31.52
N LYS A 512 15.08 -8.66 32.80
CA LYS A 512 16.42 -8.29 33.32
C LYS A 512 17.56 -9.16 32.80
N GLU A 513 17.28 -10.41 32.46
CA GLU A 513 18.28 -11.38 31.98
C GLU A 513 18.47 -11.26 30.46
N ILE A 514 17.48 -10.69 29.78
CA ILE A 514 17.46 -10.45 28.34
C ILE A 514 18.07 -9.08 28.01
N ASP A 515 17.80 -8.05 28.84
CA ASP A 515 18.43 -6.73 28.80
C ASP A 515 19.95 -6.87 28.95
N ARG A 516 20.65 -6.84 27.81
CA ARG A 516 22.06 -7.23 27.72
C ARG A 516 22.97 -6.03 27.91
N ASN A 517 22.51 -4.86 27.50
CA ASN A 517 23.22 -3.62 27.69
C ASN A 517 22.99 -3.04 29.11
N GLY A 518 22.01 -3.55 29.85
CA GLY A 518 21.70 -3.18 31.22
C GLY A 518 21.10 -1.79 31.35
N ASP A 519 20.46 -1.28 30.28
CA ASP A 519 19.93 0.08 30.25
C ASP A 519 18.55 0.20 30.92
N GLY A 520 17.98 -0.91 31.39
CA GLY A 520 16.70 -0.97 32.09
C GLY A 520 15.50 -0.95 31.14
N THR A 521 15.73 -0.97 29.83
CA THR A 521 14.72 -1.13 28.79
C THR A 521 15.06 -2.34 27.93
N LEU A 522 14.04 -3.10 27.56
CA LEU A 522 14.25 -4.23 26.68
C LEU A 522 13.99 -3.81 25.23
N THR A 523 14.96 -3.98 24.34
CA THR A 523 14.77 -3.72 22.91
C THR A 523 14.24 -4.95 22.16
N GLN A 524 13.63 -4.73 20.99
CA GLN A 524 13.15 -5.85 20.16
C GLN A 524 14.30 -6.78 19.75
N ALA A 525 15.47 -6.21 19.46
CA ALA A 525 16.67 -6.97 19.09
C ALA A 525 17.14 -7.88 20.24
N GLU A 526 17.05 -7.43 21.49
CA GLU A 526 17.42 -8.25 22.66
C GLU A 526 16.40 -9.36 22.91
N ALA A 527 15.11 -9.05 22.77
CA ALA A 527 14.03 -10.05 22.88
C ALA A 527 14.17 -11.15 21.81
N VAL A 528 14.37 -10.76 20.55
CA VAL A 528 14.58 -11.70 19.43
C VAL A 528 15.88 -12.46 19.58
N GLY A 529 16.98 -11.77 19.87
CA GLY A 529 18.28 -12.42 20.05
C GLY A 529 18.30 -13.41 21.22
N ASN A 530 17.43 -13.25 22.21
CA ASN A 530 17.26 -14.25 23.25
C ASN A 530 16.48 -15.48 22.79
N ALA A 531 15.41 -15.28 22.02
CA ALA A 531 14.67 -16.37 21.40
C ALA A 531 15.57 -17.20 20.47
N GLU A 532 16.42 -16.56 19.67
CA GLU A 532 17.42 -17.24 18.84
C GLU A 532 18.41 -18.06 19.68
N ARG A 533 18.90 -17.52 20.80
CA ARG A 533 19.78 -18.31 21.71
C ARG A 533 19.06 -19.48 22.37
N MET A 534 17.75 -19.39 22.59
CA MET A 534 16.97 -20.52 23.08
C MET A 534 16.82 -21.58 21.98
N PHE A 535 16.62 -21.14 20.74
CA PHE A 535 16.54 -21.99 19.56
C PHE A 535 17.85 -22.74 19.31
N ASP A 536 18.98 -22.03 19.24
CA ASP A 536 20.31 -22.59 18.97
C ASP A 536 20.77 -23.61 20.02
N LYS A 537 20.19 -23.58 21.23
CA LYS A 537 20.47 -24.59 22.27
C LYS A 537 19.72 -25.90 22.01
N MET A 538 18.67 -25.87 21.20
CA MET A 538 17.83 -27.01 20.87
C MET A 538 18.08 -27.57 19.48
N ASP A 539 18.36 -26.71 18.50
CA ASP A 539 18.85 -27.04 17.16
C ASP A 539 20.30 -27.55 17.26
N ARG A 540 20.45 -28.88 17.36
CA ARG A 540 21.72 -29.54 17.65
C ARG A 540 22.53 -29.83 16.39
N ASP A 541 21.86 -30.13 15.30
CA ASP A 541 22.51 -30.38 14.02
C ASP A 541 22.71 -29.10 13.19
N GLY A 542 22.10 -27.99 13.61
CA GLY A 542 22.31 -26.66 13.03
C GLY A 542 21.57 -26.49 11.71
N ASP A 543 20.52 -27.27 11.46
CA ASP A 543 19.75 -27.23 10.22
C ASP A 543 18.75 -26.07 10.17
N GLY A 544 18.57 -25.35 11.29
CA GLY A 544 17.67 -24.21 11.40
C GLY A 544 16.23 -24.60 11.75
N GLU A 545 16.00 -25.86 12.08
CA GLU A 545 14.75 -26.45 12.54
C GLU A 545 14.98 -27.17 13.89
N ILE A 546 13.92 -27.41 14.65
CA ILE A 546 13.96 -28.26 15.84
C ILE A 546 13.02 -29.40 15.57
N SER A 547 13.61 -30.53 15.26
CA SER A 547 12.91 -31.78 14.96
C SER A 547 12.35 -32.44 16.24
N GLN A 548 11.45 -33.40 16.04
CA GLN A 548 10.91 -34.23 17.12
C GLN A 548 12.01 -35.02 17.85
N ASP A 549 13.03 -35.47 17.14
CA ASP A 549 14.16 -36.20 17.71
C ASP A 549 15.00 -35.31 18.62
N GLU A 550 15.21 -34.04 18.26
CA GLU A 550 15.93 -33.07 19.09
C GLU A 550 15.12 -32.66 20.32
N MET A 551 13.80 -32.51 20.16
CA MET A 551 12.89 -32.28 21.29
C MET A 551 12.95 -33.42 22.30
N ASP A 552 12.90 -34.67 21.84
CA ASP A 552 12.96 -35.84 22.72
C ASP A 552 14.35 -36.06 23.31
N ALA A 553 15.41 -35.73 22.59
CA ALA A 553 16.78 -35.75 23.10
C ALA A 553 17.06 -34.66 24.15
N SER A 554 16.25 -33.60 24.19
CA SER A 554 16.28 -32.52 25.18
C SER A 554 15.51 -32.88 26.46
N ARG A 555 14.46 -33.72 26.37
CA ARG A 555 13.67 -34.24 27.51
C ARG A 555 14.40 -35.28 28.37
N ARG A 556 15.42 -35.96 27.83
CA ARG A 556 16.17 -37.04 28.48
C ARG A 556 17.36 -36.55 29.33
N ARG A 557 17.52 -35.24 29.53
CA ARG A 557 18.63 -34.63 30.28
C ARG A 557 18.22 -34.15 31.67
#